data_AF-A0A959Z079-F1
#
_entry.id   AF-A0A959Z079-F1
#
_cell.length_a   1.000
_cell.length_b   1.000
_cell.length_c   1.000
_cell.angle_alpha   90.00
_cell.angle_beta   90.00
_cell.angle_gamma   90.00
#
_symmetry.space_group_name_H-M   'P 1'
#
loop_
_entity.id
_entity.type
_entity.pdbx_description
1 polymer ?
#
loop_
_entity_poly.entity_id
_entity_poly.type
_entity_poly.pdbx_seq_one_letter_code
_entity_poly.pdbx_strand_id
1 'polypeptide(L)'
;MNGNELSHERFERIEAYLLGTLSPEDRTRFEAELEADEQLREEVSLQREHIRAIQLGGFTRTLEQAAQRHSENDESGRVLPLARSGRNWVPWAAAIAALVAVAIWALVRPPLNERVYAEFHVPDPGLPVPMGAAEDHAFHDAMVAYKLGDHAEALMKWEGLRRTGRDNDTLRYFIGCATLESGRAGEALSLFTPLASSPGPFQDKARWMLFMAAVKAGRTSLLDSLDLSNDPLLADRARRVRKALGRP
;
A
#
# COMPACT_ATOMS: atom_id res chain seq x y z
N MET A 1 -25.24 -16.38 -27.05
CA MET A 1 -23.82 -16.69 -26.81
C MET A 1 -23.50 -16.35 -25.35
N ASN A 2 -24.10 -17.04 -24.37
CA ASN A 2 -24.10 -16.55 -22.96
C ASN A 2 -23.73 -17.64 -21.92
N GLY A 3 -23.40 -18.87 -22.34
CA GLY A 3 -23.08 -19.95 -21.39
C GLY A 3 -21.63 -19.95 -20.89
N ASN A 4 -20.71 -19.32 -21.64
CA ASN A 4 -19.27 -19.41 -21.38
C ASN A 4 -18.78 -18.37 -20.34
N GLU A 5 -19.40 -17.19 -20.31
CA GLU A 5 -19.05 -16.12 -19.36
C GLU A 5 -19.51 -16.44 -17.92
N LEU A 6 -20.73 -16.98 -17.78
CA LEU A 6 -21.27 -17.44 -16.48
C LEU A 6 -20.41 -18.56 -15.86
N SER A 7 -19.83 -19.43 -16.69
CA SER A 7 -18.93 -20.49 -16.23
C SER A 7 -17.57 -19.95 -15.78
N HIS A 8 -17.09 -18.86 -16.38
CA HIS A 8 -15.81 -18.26 -16.04
C HIS A 8 -15.91 -17.48 -14.73
N GLU A 9 -16.94 -16.66 -14.57
CA GLU A 9 -17.20 -15.92 -13.32
C GLU A 9 -17.43 -16.87 -12.13
N ARG A 10 -18.14 -17.98 -12.35
CA ARG A 10 -18.33 -19.04 -11.35
C ARG A 10 -17.01 -19.69 -10.96
N PHE A 11 -16.12 -19.95 -11.93
CA PHE A 11 -14.79 -20.49 -11.68
C PHE A 11 -13.92 -19.55 -10.84
N GLU A 12 -13.87 -18.26 -11.19
CA GLU A 12 -13.11 -17.25 -10.45
C GLU A 12 -13.60 -17.09 -9.00
N ARG A 13 -14.92 -17.16 -8.77
CA ARG A 13 -15.50 -17.12 -7.42
C ARG A 13 -15.12 -18.35 -6.58
N ILE A 14 -15.08 -19.54 -7.18
CA ILE A 14 -14.62 -20.76 -6.50
C ILE A 14 -13.13 -20.64 -6.13
N GLU A 15 -12.30 -20.14 -7.05
CA GLU A 15 -10.87 -19.92 -6.77
C GLU A 15 -10.67 -18.90 -5.66
N ALA A 16 -11.37 -17.76 -5.70
CA ALA A 16 -11.29 -16.73 -4.66
C ALA A 16 -11.77 -17.25 -3.29
N TYR A 17 -12.78 -18.12 -3.27
CA TYR A 17 -13.23 -18.80 -2.05
C TYR A 17 -12.16 -19.76 -1.50
N LEU A 18 -11.59 -20.62 -2.36
CA LEU A 18 -10.56 -21.60 -1.97
C LEU A 18 -9.24 -20.93 -1.55
N LEU A 19 -8.93 -19.76 -2.10
CA LEU A 19 -7.75 -18.95 -1.78
C LEU A 19 -7.98 -17.95 -0.64
N GLY A 20 -9.23 -17.79 -0.18
CA GLY A 20 -9.59 -16.89 0.92
C GLY A 20 -9.52 -15.40 0.58
N THR A 21 -9.64 -15.03 -0.70
CA THR A 21 -9.57 -13.65 -1.20
C THR A 21 -10.94 -13.00 -1.40
N LEU A 22 -12.04 -13.72 -1.14
CA LEU A 22 -13.39 -13.14 -1.12
C LEU A 22 -13.57 -12.14 0.03
N SER A 23 -14.36 -11.10 -0.22
CA SER A 23 -14.80 -10.17 0.83
C SER A 23 -15.62 -10.92 1.89
N PRO A 24 -15.69 -10.43 3.14
CA PRO A 24 -16.47 -11.09 4.20
C PRO A 24 -17.96 -11.25 3.86
N GLU A 25 -18.55 -10.27 3.16
CA GLU A 25 -19.94 -10.29 2.72
C GLU A 25 -20.17 -11.30 1.59
N ASP A 26 -19.26 -11.35 0.61
CA ASP A 26 -19.38 -12.26 -0.53
C ASP A 26 -19.07 -13.70 -0.13
N ARG A 27 -18.19 -13.90 0.85
CA ARG A 27 -17.92 -15.21 1.44
C ARG A 27 -19.14 -15.78 2.15
N THR A 28 -19.82 -14.98 2.97
CA THR A 28 -21.02 -15.43 3.70
C THR A 28 -22.13 -15.82 2.73
N ARG A 29 -22.27 -15.06 1.63
CA ARG A 29 -23.22 -15.35 0.55
C ARG A 29 -22.85 -16.63 -0.22
N PHE A 30 -21.58 -16.80 -0.53
CA PHE A 30 -21.06 -17.99 -1.21
C PHE A 30 -21.19 -19.25 -0.36
N GLU A 31 -20.98 -19.17 0.96
CA GLU A 31 -21.18 -20.29 1.89
C GLU A 31 -22.67 -20.69 1.99
N ALA A 32 -23.59 -19.72 1.97
CA ALA A 32 -25.02 -20.00 1.90
C ALA A 32 -25.44 -20.63 0.55
N GLU A 33 -24.84 -20.20 -0.56
CA GLU A 33 -25.03 -20.82 -1.89
C GLU A 33 -24.48 -22.27 -1.92
N LEU A 34 -23.36 -22.53 -1.25
CA LEU A 34 -22.73 -23.85 -1.14
C LEU A 34 -23.60 -24.86 -0.37
N GLU A 35 -24.33 -24.40 0.65
CA GLU A 35 -25.29 -25.23 1.38
C GLU A 35 -26.53 -25.57 0.54
N ALA A 36 -26.95 -24.66 -0.34
CA ALA A 36 -28.15 -24.81 -1.15
C ALA A 36 -27.92 -25.57 -2.48
N ASP A 37 -26.72 -25.48 -3.07
CA ASP A 37 -26.41 -26.04 -4.40
C ASP A 37 -25.41 -27.22 -4.32
N GLU A 38 -25.90 -28.42 -4.65
CA GLU A 38 -25.08 -29.64 -4.72
C GLU A 38 -24.04 -29.61 -5.85
N GLN A 39 -24.39 -29.02 -7.00
CA GLN A 39 -23.51 -28.92 -8.16
C GLN A 39 -22.32 -28.00 -7.86
N LEU A 40 -22.57 -26.92 -7.11
CA LEU A 40 -21.51 -26.03 -6.65
C LEU A 40 -20.54 -26.73 -5.68
N ARG A 41 -21.05 -27.61 -4.80
CA ARG A 41 -20.20 -28.40 -3.89
C ARG A 41 -19.29 -29.37 -4.64
N GLU A 42 -19.81 -30.06 -5.66
CA GLU A 42 -19.00 -30.96 -6.48
C GLU A 42 -17.89 -30.21 -7.22
N GLU A 43 -18.19 -29.06 -7.83
CA GLU A 43 -17.20 -28.24 -8.54
C GLU A 43 -16.10 -27.71 -7.61
N VAL A 44 -16.47 -27.25 -6.40
CA VAL A 44 -15.51 -26.84 -5.36
C VAL A 44 -14.62 -28.00 -4.93
N SER A 45 -15.18 -29.22 -4.83
CA SER A 45 -14.43 -30.41 -4.46
C SER A 45 -13.42 -30.82 -5.54
N LEU A 46 -13.81 -30.74 -6.82
CA LEU A 46 -12.98 -31.04 -7.97
C LEU A 46 -11.81 -30.06 -8.10
N GLN A 47 -12.07 -28.75 -7.96
CA GLN A 47 -11.00 -27.75 -7.98
C GLN A 47 -10.03 -27.91 -6.81
N ARG A 48 -10.54 -28.26 -5.62
CA ARG A 48 -9.71 -28.57 -4.45
C ARG A 48 -8.80 -29.79 -4.71
N GLU A 49 -9.27 -30.77 -5.45
CA GLU A 49 -8.47 -31.93 -5.88
C GLU A 49 -7.42 -31.55 -6.93
N HIS A 50 -7.76 -30.70 -7.91
CA HIS A 50 -6.79 -30.19 -8.88
C HIS A 50 -5.67 -29.36 -8.23
N ILE A 51 -6.01 -28.50 -7.27
CA ILE A 51 -5.04 -27.74 -6.48
C ILE A 51 -4.11 -28.70 -5.71
N ARG A 52 -4.65 -29.80 -5.15
CA ARG A 52 -3.82 -30.85 -4.52
C ARG A 52 -2.95 -31.60 -5.53
N ALA A 53 -3.45 -31.91 -6.73
CA ALA A 53 -2.70 -32.64 -7.76
C ALA A 53 -1.51 -31.81 -8.27
N ILE A 54 -1.66 -30.50 -8.41
CA ILE A 54 -0.59 -29.57 -8.78
C ILE A 54 0.48 -29.49 -7.68
N GLN A 55 0.06 -29.49 -6.41
CA GLN A 55 0.97 -29.55 -5.25
C GLN A 55 1.79 -30.86 -5.22
N LEU A 56 1.25 -31.97 -5.75
CA LEU A 56 1.94 -33.26 -5.83
C LEU A 56 2.82 -33.41 -7.08
N GLY A 57 2.42 -32.83 -8.22
CA GLY A 57 3.14 -32.98 -9.51
C GLY A 57 4.31 -32.03 -9.73
N GLY A 58 4.33 -30.85 -9.09
CA GLY A 58 5.40 -29.86 -9.25
C GLY A 58 6.68 -30.18 -8.49
N PHE A 59 6.60 -31.02 -7.45
CA PHE A 59 7.70 -31.31 -6.53
C PHE A 59 8.63 -32.43 -7.01
N THR A 60 8.14 -33.36 -7.81
CA THR A 60 8.93 -34.49 -8.32
C THR A 60 9.94 -34.07 -9.40
N ARG A 61 9.56 -33.20 -10.33
CA ARG A 61 10.47 -32.73 -11.41
C ARG A 61 11.61 -31.86 -10.92
N THR A 62 11.39 -31.10 -9.85
CA THR A 62 12.40 -30.21 -9.26
C THR A 62 13.36 -30.95 -8.34
N LEU A 63 12.90 -32.00 -7.64
CA LEU A 63 13.76 -32.89 -6.87
C LEU A 63 14.61 -33.83 -7.74
N GLU A 64 14.10 -34.32 -8.87
CA GLU A 64 14.90 -35.14 -9.81
C GLU A 64 16.07 -34.34 -10.40
N GLN A 65 15.85 -33.06 -10.73
CA GLN A 65 16.91 -32.16 -11.20
C GLN A 65 17.90 -31.74 -10.09
N ALA A 66 17.47 -31.73 -8.83
CA ALA A 66 18.34 -31.43 -7.69
C ALA A 66 19.15 -32.66 -7.24
N ALA A 67 18.58 -33.86 -7.33
CA ALA A 67 19.24 -35.12 -6.97
C ALA A 67 20.35 -35.51 -7.97
N GLN A 68 20.16 -35.24 -9.27
CA GLN A 68 21.19 -35.49 -10.28
C GLN A 68 22.43 -34.58 -10.14
N ARG A 69 22.29 -33.42 -9.50
CA ARG A 69 23.42 -32.49 -9.27
C ARG A 69 24.25 -32.79 -8.02
N HIS A 70 23.81 -33.73 -7.19
CA HIS A 70 24.48 -34.09 -5.92
C HIS A 70 25.05 -35.52 -5.89
N SER A 71 24.91 -36.30 -6.96
CA SER A 71 25.25 -37.73 -6.97
C SER A 71 26.52 -38.09 -7.75
N GLU A 72 27.44 -37.14 -7.99
CA GLU A 72 28.78 -37.42 -8.55
C GLU A 72 29.86 -37.66 -7.49
N ASN A 73 29.55 -37.59 -6.19
CA ASN A 73 30.47 -37.94 -5.11
C ASN A 73 29.85 -38.97 -4.16
N ASP A 74 30.62 -40.03 -3.91
CA ASP A 74 30.45 -41.16 -2.98
C ASP A 74 29.69 -42.42 -3.45
N GLU A 75 30.51 -43.39 -3.87
CA GLU A 75 30.24 -44.82 -3.83
C GLU A 75 30.12 -45.32 -2.39
N SER A 76 29.09 -46.13 -2.10
CA SER A 76 29.18 -47.45 -1.46
C SER A 76 27.82 -47.88 -0.90
N GLY A 77 27.49 -49.16 -1.10
CA GLY A 77 26.15 -49.70 -0.93
C GLY A 77 25.60 -49.79 0.49
N ARG A 78 24.27 -49.84 0.57
CA ARG A 78 23.47 -50.98 1.06
C ARG A 78 21.99 -50.57 1.07
N VAL A 79 21.18 -51.37 0.37
CA VAL A 79 19.71 -51.27 0.39
C VAL A 79 19.18 -51.72 1.75
N LEU A 80 18.46 -50.83 2.44
CA LEU A 80 17.65 -51.14 3.62
C LEU A 80 16.16 -50.92 3.28
N PRO A 81 15.25 -51.79 3.75
CA PRO A 81 13.87 -51.82 3.31
C PRO A 81 13.05 -50.68 3.94
N LEU A 82 12.19 -50.06 3.14
CA LEU A 82 11.25 -49.02 3.57
C LEU A 82 10.20 -49.63 4.53
N ALA A 83 10.35 -49.35 5.82
CA ALA A 83 9.28 -49.48 6.80
C ALA A 83 8.44 -48.19 6.81
N ARG A 84 7.12 -48.36 6.67
CA ARG A 84 6.08 -47.32 6.75
C ARG A 84 6.26 -46.45 8.01
N SER A 85 6.53 -45.17 7.84
CA SER A 85 6.47 -44.17 8.91
C SER A 85 5.35 -43.17 8.59
N GLY A 86 4.15 -43.49 9.06
CA GLY A 86 3.10 -42.50 9.20
C GLY A 86 3.41 -41.61 10.40
N ARG A 87 3.01 -40.34 10.31
CA ARG A 87 2.98 -39.37 11.42
C ARG A 87 4.32 -38.69 11.73
N ASN A 88 4.80 -37.78 10.86
CA ASN A 88 5.76 -36.71 11.24
C ASN A 88 5.83 -35.53 10.24
N TRP A 89 4.70 -35.12 9.63
CA TRP A 89 4.67 -33.96 8.70
C TRP A 89 4.23 -32.63 9.34
N VAL A 90 3.85 -32.66 10.62
CA VAL A 90 3.51 -31.47 11.41
C VAL A 90 4.63 -30.40 11.42
N PRO A 91 5.95 -30.71 11.46
CA PRO A 91 6.96 -29.65 11.52
C PRO A 91 7.14 -28.89 10.19
N TRP A 92 6.86 -29.51 9.04
CA TRP A 92 7.04 -28.87 7.73
C TRP A 92 5.87 -27.96 7.35
N ALA A 93 4.63 -28.35 7.70
CA ALA A 93 3.47 -27.49 7.57
C ALA A 93 3.61 -26.21 8.40
N ALA A 94 4.19 -26.31 9.61
CA ALA A 94 4.47 -25.15 10.45
C ALA A 94 5.55 -24.23 9.83
N ALA A 95 6.60 -24.79 9.22
CA ALA A 95 7.65 -24.01 8.55
C ALA A 95 7.13 -23.24 7.33
N ILE A 96 6.28 -23.86 6.52
CA ILE A 96 5.67 -23.22 5.34
C ILE A 96 4.66 -22.16 5.78
N ALA A 97 3.81 -22.46 6.77
CA ALA A 97 2.88 -21.47 7.32
C ALA A 97 3.64 -20.27 7.92
N ALA A 98 4.76 -20.49 8.61
CA ALA A 98 5.62 -19.42 9.11
C ALA A 98 6.25 -18.60 7.96
N LEU A 99 6.71 -19.25 6.89
CA LEU A 99 7.30 -18.56 5.73
C LEU A 99 6.24 -17.72 4.99
N VAL A 100 5.04 -18.27 4.77
CA VAL A 100 3.90 -17.54 4.19
C VAL A 100 3.50 -16.38 5.09
N ALA A 101 3.43 -16.58 6.41
CA ALA A 101 3.14 -15.50 7.35
C ALA A 101 4.20 -14.40 7.31
N VAL A 102 5.50 -14.75 7.20
CA VAL A 102 6.59 -13.78 7.03
C VAL A 102 6.49 -13.06 5.69
N ALA A 103 6.13 -13.75 4.60
CA ALA A 103 5.96 -13.15 3.29
C ALA A 103 4.77 -12.18 3.25
N ILE A 104 3.61 -12.58 3.78
CA ILE A 104 2.43 -11.71 3.93
C ILE A 104 2.77 -10.51 4.81
N TRP A 105 3.44 -10.75 5.94
CA TRP A 105 3.88 -9.67 6.82
C TRP A 105 4.83 -8.71 6.10
N ALA A 106 5.76 -9.21 5.28
CA ALA A 106 6.65 -8.38 4.49
C ALA A 106 5.93 -7.59 3.39
N LEU A 107 4.88 -8.17 2.78
CA LEU A 107 4.06 -7.52 1.75
C LEU A 107 3.10 -6.46 2.30
N VAL A 108 2.57 -6.66 3.51
CA VAL A 108 1.64 -5.72 4.16
C VAL A 108 2.38 -4.59 4.89
N ARG A 109 3.70 -4.72 5.11
CA ARG A 109 4.52 -3.68 5.70
C ARG A 109 4.58 -2.45 4.77
N PRO A 110 4.17 -1.26 5.24
CA PRO A 110 4.34 -0.04 4.46
C PRO A 110 5.83 0.19 4.16
N PRO A 111 6.17 0.70 2.97
CA PRO A 111 7.55 0.96 2.60
C PRO A 111 8.18 2.00 3.53
N LEU A 112 9.51 2.01 3.62
CA LEU A 112 10.26 2.82 4.59
C LEU A 112 9.89 4.31 4.54
N ASN A 113 9.72 4.85 3.34
CA ASN A 113 9.30 6.23 3.11
C ASN A 113 7.94 6.56 3.73
N GLU A 114 6.95 5.68 3.60
CA GLU A 114 5.62 5.89 4.19
C GLU A 114 5.68 5.82 5.71
N ARG A 115 6.48 4.91 6.26
CA ARG A 115 6.66 4.78 7.72
C ARG A 115 7.32 6.03 8.31
N VAL A 116 8.40 6.49 7.69
CA VAL A 116 9.09 7.72 8.12
C VAL A 116 8.20 8.93 7.92
N TYR A 117 7.46 9.01 6.82
CA TYR A 117 6.48 10.07 6.63
C TYR A 117 5.44 10.07 7.77
N ALA A 118 4.83 8.94 8.09
CA ALA A 118 3.83 8.84 9.16
C ALA A 118 4.38 9.19 10.55
N GLU A 119 5.67 8.95 10.80
CA GLU A 119 6.32 9.27 12.08
C GLU A 119 6.62 10.77 12.24
N PHE A 120 7.04 11.44 11.17
CA PHE A 120 7.56 12.82 11.25
C PHE A 120 6.61 13.88 10.68
N HIS A 121 5.62 13.48 9.88
CA HIS A 121 4.67 14.40 9.28
C HIS A 121 3.60 14.81 10.28
N VAL A 122 3.33 16.12 10.32
CA VAL A 122 2.22 16.69 11.07
C VAL A 122 1.39 17.48 10.06
N PRO A 123 0.13 17.06 9.79
CA PRO A 123 -0.77 17.81 8.92
C PRO A 123 -0.95 19.24 9.42
N ASP A 124 -1.05 20.21 8.50
CA ASP A 124 -1.36 21.59 8.89
C ASP A 124 -2.82 21.64 9.37
N PRO A 125 -3.12 22.26 10.54
CA PRO A 125 -4.48 22.28 11.09
C PRO A 125 -5.46 23.18 10.32
N GLY A 126 -5.00 23.89 9.28
CA GLY A 126 -5.82 24.82 8.53
C GLY A 126 -5.91 26.20 9.17
N LEU A 127 -6.61 27.11 8.49
CA LEU A 127 -6.88 28.45 9.02
C LEU A 127 -8.14 28.47 9.89
N PRO A 128 -8.25 29.43 10.83
CA PRO A 128 -9.53 29.75 11.46
C PRO A 128 -10.60 30.06 10.42
N VAL A 129 -11.81 29.55 10.64
CA VAL A 129 -12.99 29.83 9.80
C VAL A 129 -13.90 30.75 10.61
N PRO A 130 -13.96 32.07 10.30
CA PRO A 130 -14.80 33.00 11.03
C PRO A 130 -16.28 32.74 10.72
N MET A 131 -17.15 32.94 11.71
CA MET A 131 -18.61 32.75 11.58
C MET A 131 -19.35 33.89 10.84
N GLY A 132 -18.64 34.94 10.40
CA GLY A 132 -19.22 36.16 9.82
C GLY A 132 -19.11 36.24 8.29
N ALA A 133 -19.45 37.42 7.74
CA ALA A 133 -19.30 37.76 6.32
C ALA A 133 -17.81 37.84 5.92
N ALA A 134 -17.19 36.69 5.71
CA ALA A 134 -15.83 36.62 5.22
C ALA A 134 -15.81 36.99 3.73
N GLU A 135 -14.87 37.82 3.30
CA GLU A 135 -14.70 38.15 1.87
C GLU A 135 -14.48 36.90 1.00
N ASP A 136 -14.02 35.79 1.60
CA ASP A 136 -13.72 34.54 0.91
C ASP A 136 -14.50 33.32 1.47
N HIS A 137 -15.83 33.45 1.57
CA HIS A 137 -16.72 32.37 2.02
C HIS A 137 -16.45 31.02 1.33
N ALA A 138 -16.20 31.02 0.02
CA ALA A 138 -15.97 29.80 -0.73
C ALA A 138 -14.63 29.13 -0.38
N PHE A 139 -13.59 29.92 -0.09
CA PHE A 139 -12.33 29.38 0.41
C PHE A 139 -12.50 28.75 1.79
N HIS A 140 -13.25 29.42 2.68
CA HIS A 140 -13.49 28.94 4.04
C HIS A 140 -14.41 27.72 4.10
N ASP A 141 -15.38 27.60 3.21
CA ASP A 141 -16.23 26.41 3.08
C ASP A 141 -15.39 25.15 2.75
N ALA A 142 -14.43 25.29 1.83
CA ALA A 142 -13.45 24.24 1.55
C ALA A 142 -12.49 23.97 2.72
N MET A 143 -12.15 25.00 3.50
CA MET A 143 -11.33 24.84 4.71
C MET A 143 -12.04 24.00 5.78
N VAL A 144 -13.37 24.05 5.88
CA VAL A 144 -14.13 23.17 6.78
C VAL A 144 -13.96 21.71 6.37
N ALA A 145 -14.16 21.38 5.09
CA ALA A 145 -13.95 20.04 4.57
C ALA A 145 -12.52 19.54 4.82
N TYR A 146 -11.51 20.38 4.57
CA TYR A 146 -10.11 20.07 4.84
C TYR A 146 -9.87 19.67 6.30
N LYS A 147 -10.39 20.46 7.24
CA LYS A 147 -10.23 20.23 8.68
C LYS A 147 -10.97 18.98 9.18
N LEU A 148 -12.01 18.55 8.48
CA LEU A 148 -12.73 17.31 8.74
C LEU A 148 -12.05 16.07 8.11
N GLY A 149 -10.97 16.26 7.35
CA GLY A 149 -10.28 15.20 6.64
C GLY A 149 -10.89 14.85 5.28
N ASP A 150 -11.95 15.54 4.85
CA ASP A 150 -12.51 15.39 3.51
C ASP A 150 -11.67 16.19 2.50
N HIS A 151 -10.51 15.64 2.19
CA HIS A 151 -9.58 16.24 1.25
C HIS A 151 -10.10 16.22 -0.19
N ALA A 152 -11.00 15.29 -0.54
CA ALA A 152 -11.60 15.22 -1.86
C ALA A 152 -12.53 16.41 -2.10
N GLU A 153 -13.44 16.68 -1.15
CA GLU A 153 -14.33 17.84 -1.20
C GLU A 153 -13.55 19.16 -1.16
N ALA A 154 -12.57 19.28 -0.27
CA ALA A 154 -11.73 20.48 -0.16
C ALA A 154 -11.03 20.80 -1.48
N LEU A 155 -10.42 19.80 -2.12
CA LEU A 155 -9.71 19.96 -3.38
C LEU A 155 -10.66 20.28 -4.53
N MET A 156 -11.84 19.67 -4.59
CA MET A 156 -12.85 20.01 -5.59
C MET A 156 -13.23 21.50 -5.52
N LYS A 157 -13.53 22.02 -4.32
CA LYS A 157 -13.92 23.41 -4.11
C LYS A 157 -12.78 24.39 -4.40
N TRP A 158 -11.59 24.14 -3.84
CA TRP A 158 -10.42 25.01 -4.05
C TRP A 158 -9.93 25.02 -5.50
N GLU A 159 -9.95 23.89 -6.18
CA GLU A 159 -9.59 23.84 -7.61
C GLU A 159 -10.61 24.60 -8.47
N GLY A 160 -11.90 24.57 -8.08
CA GLY A 160 -12.93 25.43 -8.65
C GLY A 160 -12.57 26.92 -8.51
N LEU A 161 -12.15 27.35 -7.32
CA LEU A 161 -11.72 28.74 -7.09
C LEU A 161 -10.51 29.12 -7.92
N ARG A 162 -9.51 28.22 -8.01
CA ARG A 162 -8.30 28.45 -8.81
C ARG A 162 -8.64 28.66 -10.29
N ARG A 163 -9.56 27.87 -10.85
CA ARG A 163 -10.04 28.03 -12.24
C ARG A 163 -10.78 29.33 -12.49
N THR A 164 -11.40 29.92 -11.47
CA THR A 164 -12.05 31.24 -11.57
C THR A 164 -11.08 32.43 -11.44
N GLY A 165 -9.76 32.17 -11.39
CA GLY A 165 -8.72 33.20 -11.36
C GLY A 165 -8.29 33.63 -9.96
N ARG A 166 -8.81 33.01 -8.88
CA ARG A 166 -8.36 33.25 -7.50
C ARG A 166 -7.12 32.43 -7.13
N ASP A 167 -6.08 32.41 -7.96
CA ASP A 167 -4.83 31.73 -7.62
C ASP A 167 -3.94 32.63 -6.76
N ASN A 168 -3.71 32.24 -5.51
CA ASN A 168 -2.82 32.93 -4.59
C ASN A 168 -2.04 31.91 -3.73
N ASP A 169 -1.02 32.39 -3.02
CA ASP A 169 -0.12 31.52 -2.25
C ASP A 169 -0.85 30.73 -1.16
N THR A 170 -1.84 31.34 -0.48
CA THR A 170 -2.66 30.66 0.53
C THR A 170 -3.45 29.50 -0.08
N LEU A 171 -4.17 29.75 -1.18
CA LEU A 171 -4.94 28.73 -1.87
C LEU A 171 -4.03 27.60 -2.36
N ARG A 172 -2.91 27.95 -3.00
CA ARG A 172 -1.94 26.98 -3.52
C ARG A 172 -1.33 26.14 -2.40
N TYR A 173 -1.01 26.75 -1.26
CA TYR A 173 -0.47 26.06 -0.09
C TYR A 173 -1.46 25.01 0.44
N PHE A 174 -2.72 25.39 0.65
CA PHE A 174 -3.72 24.48 1.20
C PHE A 174 -4.18 23.40 0.20
N ILE A 175 -4.23 23.69 -1.11
CA ILE A 175 -4.35 22.65 -2.14
C ILE A 175 -3.18 21.67 -2.03
N GLY A 176 -1.95 22.17 -1.85
CA GLY A 176 -0.77 21.33 -1.64
C GLY A 176 -0.90 20.41 -0.43
N CYS A 177 -1.34 20.95 0.71
CA CYS A 177 -1.56 20.18 1.93
C CYS A 177 -2.61 19.10 1.72
N ALA A 178 -3.81 19.45 1.23
CA ALA A 178 -4.87 18.46 0.99
C ALA A 178 -4.46 17.39 -0.03
N THR A 179 -3.70 17.77 -1.06
CA THR A 179 -3.17 16.84 -2.06
C THR A 179 -2.18 15.86 -1.43
N LEU A 180 -1.31 16.34 -0.54
CA LEU A 180 -0.36 15.50 0.20
C LEU A 180 -1.06 14.53 1.16
N GLU A 181 -2.07 15.01 1.90
CA GLU A 181 -2.88 14.17 2.79
C GLU A 181 -3.66 13.11 2.02
N SER A 182 -4.14 13.44 0.81
CA SER A 182 -4.81 12.50 -0.11
C SER A 182 -3.88 11.42 -0.71
N GLY A 183 -2.61 11.37 -0.31
CA GLY A 183 -1.62 10.40 -0.82
C GLY A 183 -1.00 10.80 -2.17
N ARG A 184 -1.42 11.90 -2.79
CA ARG A 184 -0.92 12.38 -4.08
C ARG A 184 0.38 13.20 -3.93
N ALA A 185 1.37 12.57 -3.30
CA ALA A 185 2.63 13.23 -2.93
C ALA A 185 3.35 13.87 -4.15
N GLY A 186 3.32 13.20 -5.31
CA GLY A 186 3.93 13.70 -6.54
C GLY A 186 3.33 15.03 -7.04
N GLU A 187 2.00 15.18 -6.96
CA GLU A 187 1.31 16.43 -7.33
C GLU A 187 1.60 17.54 -6.32
N ALA A 188 1.66 17.19 -5.03
CA ALA A 188 1.96 18.15 -3.96
C ALA A 188 3.34 18.80 -4.11
N LEU A 189 4.34 18.08 -4.65
CA LEU A 189 5.66 18.64 -4.93
C LEU A 189 5.58 19.88 -5.85
N SER A 190 4.79 19.80 -6.91
CA SER A 190 4.63 20.91 -7.87
C SER A 190 3.92 22.12 -7.25
N LEU A 191 3.05 21.90 -6.27
CA LEU A 191 2.34 22.96 -5.55
C LEU A 191 3.22 23.68 -4.54
N PHE A 192 4.08 22.94 -3.82
CA PHE A 192 4.96 23.51 -2.80
C PHE A 192 6.25 24.12 -3.35
N THR A 193 6.78 23.64 -4.47
CA THR A 193 8.03 24.15 -5.07
C THR A 193 8.05 25.68 -5.25
N PRO A 194 7.07 26.31 -5.93
CA PRO A 194 7.10 27.76 -6.12
C PRO A 194 6.99 28.55 -4.80
N LEU A 195 6.28 28.01 -3.81
CA LEU A 195 6.10 28.61 -2.49
C LEU A 195 7.37 28.50 -1.64
N ALA A 196 8.11 27.41 -1.77
CA ALA A 196 9.37 27.19 -1.04
C ALA A 196 10.52 28.05 -1.59
N SER A 197 10.49 28.36 -2.89
CA SER A 197 11.52 29.15 -3.58
C SER A 197 11.32 30.67 -3.49
N SER A 198 10.10 31.13 -3.20
CA SER A 198 9.77 32.56 -3.18
C SER A 198 9.69 33.09 -1.75
N PRO A 199 10.25 34.27 -1.43
CA PRO A 199 10.03 34.90 -0.13
C PRO A 199 8.54 35.18 0.08
N GLY A 200 8.01 34.77 1.23
CA GLY A 200 6.59 34.95 1.54
C GLY A 200 6.18 34.28 2.84
N PRO A 201 4.94 34.53 3.31
CA PRO A 201 4.46 34.03 4.59
C PRO A 201 4.40 32.50 4.69
N PHE A 202 4.34 31.81 3.54
CA PHE A 202 4.32 30.35 3.46
C PHE A 202 5.68 29.73 3.17
N GLN A 203 6.76 30.50 2.99
CA GLN A 203 8.03 29.97 2.50
C GLN A 203 8.56 28.82 3.35
N ASP A 204 8.72 29.02 4.65
CA ASP A 204 9.30 28.02 5.55
C ASP A 204 8.37 26.83 5.76
N LYS A 205 7.06 27.09 5.85
CA LYS A 205 6.03 26.06 5.87
C LYS A 205 6.07 25.19 4.61
N ALA A 206 6.18 25.82 3.44
CA ALA A 206 6.22 25.15 2.14
C ALA A 206 7.52 24.37 1.96
N ARG A 207 8.67 24.87 2.45
CA ARG A 207 9.93 24.13 2.47
C ARG A 207 9.82 22.83 3.27
N TRP A 208 9.23 22.89 4.46
CA TRP A 208 8.99 21.70 5.27
C TRP A 208 8.00 20.74 4.61
N MET A 209 6.88 21.24 4.08
CA MET A 209 5.89 20.42 3.39
C MET A 209 6.45 19.79 2.11
N LEU A 210 7.28 20.52 1.35
CA LEU A 210 7.98 20.01 0.17
C LEU A 210 8.94 18.88 0.54
N PHE A 211 9.67 19.03 1.64
CA PHE A 211 10.55 17.99 2.17
C PHE A 211 9.75 16.73 2.56
N MET A 212 8.65 16.87 3.30
CA MET A 212 7.80 15.73 3.67
C MET A 212 7.09 15.09 2.48
N ALA A 213 6.68 15.88 1.48
CA ALA A 213 6.16 15.37 0.23
C ALA A 213 7.21 14.58 -0.56
N ALA A 214 8.48 15.02 -0.56
CA ALA A 214 9.59 14.28 -1.17
C ALA A 214 9.87 12.96 -0.45
N VAL A 215 9.80 12.95 0.89
CA VAL A 215 9.83 11.73 1.69
C VAL A 215 8.71 10.79 1.26
N LYS A 216 7.44 11.22 1.33
CA LYS A 216 6.28 10.38 0.99
C LYS A 216 6.37 9.82 -0.44
N ALA A 217 6.78 10.65 -1.40
CA ALA A 217 6.94 10.26 -2.80
C ALA A 217 8.18 9.39 -3.08
N GLY A 218 9.03 9.13 -2.08
CA GLY A 218 10.28 8.38 -2.25
C GLY A 218 11.30 9.07 -3.17
N ARG A 219 11.19 10.40 -3.36
CA ARG A 219 12.08 11.18 -4.24
C ARG A 219 13.35 11.59 -3.51
N THR A 220 14.23 10.62 -3.38
CA THR A 220 15.51 10.69 -2.69
C THR A 220 16.44 11.79 -3.21
N SER A 221 16.60 11.93 -4.51
CA SER A 221 17.44 12.98 -5.12
C SER A 221 16.96 14.38 -4.79
N LEU A 222 15.64 14.59 -4.79
CA LEU A 222 15.03 15.86 -4.40
C LEU A 222 15.27 16.13 -2.91
N LEU A 223 15.06 15.13 -2.04
CA LEU A 223 15.29 15.22 -0.60
C LEU A 223 16.71 15.69 -0.25
N ASP A 224 17.70 15.18 -0.97
CA ASP A 224 19.12 15.50 -0.74
C ASP A 224 19.47 16.90 -1.27
N SER A 225 18.78 17.36 -2.32
CA SER A 225 18.96 18.72 -2.87
C SER A 225 18.29 19.83 -2.03
N LEU A 226 17.32 19.48 -1.18
CA LEU A 226 16.60 20.46 -0.35
C LEU A 226 17.46 20.90 0.83
N ASP A 227 17.95 22.13 0.74
CA ASP A 227 18.64 22.79 1.84
C ASP A 227 17.65 23.44 2.81
N LEU A 228 17.60 22.88 4.03
CA LEU A 228 16.79 23.37 5.15
C LEU A 228 17.67 23.97 6.26
N SER A 229 18.95 24.23 5.99
CA SER A 229 19.92 24.73 6.97
C SER A 229 19.67 26.16 7.44
N ASN A 230 18.91 26.94 6.67
CA ASN A 230 18.57 28.33 6.96
C ASN A 230 17.73 28.50 8.24
N ASP A 231 16.99 27.48 8.64
CA ASP A 231 16.26 27.44 9.92
C ASP A 231 16.81 26.30 10.78
N PRO A 232 17.45 26.60 11.93
CA PRO A 232 18.01 25.57 12.82
C PRO A 232 17.00 24.49 13.26
N LEU A 233 15.73 24.85 13.43
CA LEU A 233 14.67 23.91 13.82
C LEU A 233 14.32 22.96 12.67
N LEU A 234 14.17 23.49 11.44
CA LEU A 234 13.93 22.67 10.26
C LEU A 234 15.13 21.80 9.93
N ALA A 235 16.35 22.33 10.06
CA ALA A 235 17.58 21.59 9.86
C ALA A 235 17.67 20.37 10.78
N ASP A 236 17.37 20.55 12.06
CA ASP A 236 17.41 19.46 13.05
C ASP A 236 16.33 18.40 12.80
N ARG A 237 15.11 18.83 12.46
CA ARG A 237 14.03 17.91 12.05
C ARG A 237 14.41 17.12 10.80
N ALA A 238 14.95 17.79 9.78
CA ALA A 238 15.35 17.16 8.53
C ALA A 238 16.47 16.12 8.75
N ARG A 239 17.44 16.40 9.63
CA ARG A 239 18.48 15.42 10.01
C ARG A 239 17.89 14.16 10.63
N ARG A 240 16.91 14.28 11.53
CA ARG A 240 16.23 13.10 12.11
C ARG A 240 15.52 12.28 11.04
N VAL A 241 14.81 12.93 10.13
CA VAL A 241 14.13 12.25 9.01
C VAL A 241 15.12 11.54 8.09
N ARG A 242 16.22 12.21 7.70
CA ARG A 242 17.27 11.59 6.87
C ARG A 242 17.89 10.39 7.57
N LYS A 243 18.22 10.50 8.85
CA LYS A 243 18.72 9.39 9.67
C LYS A 243 17.72 8.21 9.70
N ALA A 244 16.43 8.48 9.86
CA ALA A 244 15.39 7.45 9.84
C ALA A 244 15.26 6.75 8.47
N LEU A 245 15.60 7.44 7.38
CA LEU A 245 15.70 6.88 6.03
C LEU A 245 17.04 6.16 5.75
N GLY A 246 17.94 6.09 6.73
CA GLY A 246 19.29 5.52 6.54
C GLY A 246 20.21 6.40 5.69
N ARG A 247 20.00 7.72 5.73
CA ARG A 247 20.72 8.70 4.92
C ARG A 247 21.61 9.62 5.77
N PRO A 248 22.73 10.10 5.21
CA PRO A 248 23.60 11.08 5.86
C PRO A 248 22.92 12.45 6.05
#